data_AF-A0A251UA33-F1
#
_entry.id   AF-A0A251UA33-F1
#
_cell.length_a   1.000
_cell.length_b   1.000
_cell.length_c   1.000
_cell.angle_alpha   90.00
_cell.angle_beta   90.00
_cell.angle_gamma   90.00
#
_symmetry.space_group_name_H-M   'P 1'
#
loop_
_entity.id
_entity.type
_entity.pdbx_description
1 polymer ?
#
loop_
_entity_poly.entity_id
_entity_poly.type
_entity_poly.pdbx_seq_one_letter_code
_entity_poly.pdbx_strand_id
1 'polypeptide(L)'
;MFKSSFHWSSTRNRLDKTTNGAFVDIDPQQDEISLGTLIDHSIVESFGGGKTCITARVYPTLAIKDEAHLFAFNNGTESVLITKLSAWSVKKAQINTEIFID
;
A
#
# COMPACT_ATOMS: atom_id res chain seq x y z
N MET A 1 -2.02 -6.43 14.36
CA MET A 1 -1.58 -7.10 13.11
C MET A 1 -1.78 -6.12 11.96
N PHE A 2 -0.74 -5.90 11.16
CA PHE A 2 -0.80 -5.13 9.92
C PHE A 2 -1.12 -6.06 8.75
N LYS A 3 -2.12 -5.72 7.91
CA LYS A 3 -2.65 -6.60 6.87
C LYS A 3 -2.90 -5.82 5.58
N SER A 4 -2.43 -6.34 4.46
CA SER A 4 -2.69 -5.82 3.12
C SER A 4 -3.55 -6.83 2.35
N SER A 5 -4.81 -6.47 2.11
CA SER A 5 -5.80 -7.35 1.48
C SER A 5 -5.97 -7.02 0.01
N PHE A 6 -5.88 -8.03 -0.86
CA PHE A 6 -5.93 -7.86 -2.32
C PHE A 6 -7.08 -8.62 -2.99
N HIS A 7 -8.00 -9.18 -2.21
CA HIS A 7 -9.14 -9.95 -2.74
C HIS A 7 -9.99 -9.16 -3.76
N TRP A 8 -10.19 -7.86 -3.54
CA TRP A 8 -10.89 -6.96 -4.45
C TRP A 8 -9.95 -6.06 -5.28
N SER A 9 -8.69 -6.44 -5.42
CA SER A 9 -7.70 -5.65 -6.18
C SER A 9 -7.96 -5.59 -7.69
N SER A 10 -8.80 -6.49 -8.23
CA SER A 10 -9.14 -6.55 -9.65
C SER A 10 -10.39 -7.39 -9.89
N THR A 11 -11.18 -7.06 -10.92
CA THR A 11 -12.29 -7.91 -11.39
C THR A 11 -11.81 -9.04 -12.32
N ARG A 12 -10.54 -9.01 -12.76
CA ARG A 12 -9.97 -10.03 -13.64
C ARG A 12 -9.78 -11.37 -12.88
N ASN A 13 -10.07 -12.46 -13.59
CA ASN A 13 -9.85 -13.83 -13.12
C ASN A 13 -8.38 -14.27 -13.32
N ARG A 14 -7.97 -15.33 -12.62
CA ARG A 14 -6.62 -15.93 -12.71
C ARG A 14 -5.47 -14.98 -12.36
N LEU A 15 -5.74 -14.01 -11.49
CA LEU A 15 -4.70 -13.20 -10.83
C LEU A 15 -4.46 -13.77 -9.43
N ASP A 16 -3.21 -13.72 -8.99
CA ASP A 16 -2.92 -13.88 -7.57
C ASP A 16 -3.49 -12.68 -6.81
N LYS A 17 -4.31 -12.96 -5.79
CA LYS A 17 -4.96 -11.97 -4.92
C LYS A 17 -4.71 -12.31 -3.45
N THR A 18 -3.65 -13.07 -3.20
CA THR A 18 -3.25 -13.50 -1.86
C THR A 18 -3.13 -12.28 -0.95
N THR A 19 -3.66 -12.44 0.25
CA THR A 19 -3.62 -11.40 1.28
C THR A 19 -2.43 -11.65 2.17
N ASN A 20 -1.64 -10.61 2.42
CA ASN A 20 -0.46 -10.68 3.27
C ASN A 20 -0.72 -9.98 4.60
N GLY A 21 0.00 -10.41 5.64
CA GLY A 21 -0.06 -9.76 6.93
C GLY A 21 1.14 -10.11 7.80
N ALA A 22 1.41 -9.25 8.76
CA ALA A 22 2.51 -9.38 9.70
C ALA A 22 2.17 -8.67 11.02
N PHE A 23 2.84 -9.08 12.10
CA PHE A 23 2.79 -8.33 13.35
C PHE A 23 3.77 -7.16 13.29
N VAL A 24 3.39 -6.05 13.89
CA VAL A 24 4.23 -4.86 14.04
C VAL A 24 4.57 -4.77 15.51
N ASP A 25 5.85 -4.67 15.81
CA ASP A 25 6.36 -4.52 17.17
C ASP A 25 6.20 -3.06 17.63
N ILE A 26 5.05 -2.70 18.19
CA ILE A 26 4.73 -1.38 18.75
C ILE A 26 3.87 -1.55 20.00
N ASP A 27 3.92 -0.61 20.95
CA ASP A 27 2.97 -0.57 22.06
C ASP A 27 1.79 0.35 21.71
N PRO A 28 0.60 -0.17 21.35
CA PRO A 28 -0.52 0.67 20.94
C PRO A 28 -1.11 1.55 22.06
N GLN A 29 -0.70 1.36 23.32
CA GLN A 29 -1.11 2.23 24.44
C GLN A 29 -0.20 3.45 24.60
N GLN A 30 1.02 3.40 24.05
CA GLN A 30 2.04 4.44 24.20
C GLN A 30 2.39 5.09 22.86
N ASP A 31 2.29 4.34 21.77
CA ASP A 31 2.71 4.74 20.43
C ASP A 31 1.52 4.93 19.47
N GLU A 32 1.59 5.95 18.62
CA GLU A 32 0.69 6.09 17.48
C GLU A 32 1.05 5.06 16.39
N ILE A 33 0.02 4.44 15.79
CA ILE A 33 0.21 3.53 14.66
C ILE A 33 0.48 4.35 13.40
N SER A 34 1.73 4.32 12.92
CA SER A 34 2.10 4.95 11.66
C SER A 34 2.08 3.98 10.48
N LEU A 35 1.62 4.47 9.32
CA LEU A 35 1.59 3.74 8.06
C LEU A 35 2.07 4.64 6.93
N GLY A 36 3.07 4.17 6.18
CA GLY A 36 3.47 4.72 4.89
C GLY A 36 3.07 3.77 3.77
N THR A 37 2.69 4.28 2.60
CA THR A 37 2.46 3.42 1.42
C THR A 37 2.94 4.11 0.16
N LEU A 38 3.73 3.40 -0.64
CA LEU A 38 4.09 3.78 -1.99
C LEU A 38 3.18 3.03 -2.97
N ILE A 39 2.61 3.78 -3.91
CA ILE A 39 1.69 3.24 -4.92
C ILE A 39 2.28 3.60 -6.28
N ASP A 40 2.65 2.61 -7.08
CA ASP A 40 3.12 2.79 -8.45
C ASP A 40 2.41 1.80 -9.38
N HIS A 41 1.28 2.25 -9.94
CA HIS A 41 0.44 1.49 -10.87
C HIS A 41 0.09 0.06 -10.41
N SER A 42 0.97 -0.91 -10.69
CA SER A 42 0.78 -2.33 -10.40
C SER A 42 1.54 -2.84 -9.16
N ILE A 43 2.21 -1.97 -8.42
CA ILE A 43 2.90 -2.31 -7.17
C ILE A 43 2.44 -1.39 -6.04
N VAL A 44 2.28 -1.97 -4.86
CA VAL A 44 1.99 -1.27 -3.60
C VAL A 44 2.97 -1.77 -2.56
N GLU A 45 3.69 -0.85 -1.92
CA GLU A 45 4.61 -1.13 -0.83
C GLU A 45 4.15 -0.40 0.42
N SER A 46 3.77 -1.14 1.45
CA SER A 46 3.25 -0.58 2.70
C SER A 46 4.17 -0.84 3.87
N PHE A 47 4.38 0.19 4.69
CA PHE A 47 5.33 0.23 5.79
C PHE A 47 4.61 0.56 7.10
N GLY A 48 4.43 -0.43 7.98
CA GLY A 48 3.86 -0.25 9.31
C GLY A 48 4.95 0.09 10.33
N GLY A 49 4.87 1.26 10.96
CA GLY A 49 5.82 1.69 11.99
C GLY A 49 7.28 1.78 11.55
N GLY A 50 7.57 1.70 10.24
CA GLY A 50 8.92 1.50 9.70
C GLY A 50 9.57 0.14 10.03
N LYS A 51 8.90 -0.72 10.80
CA LYS A 51 9.41 -2.02 11.28
C LYS A 51 8.92 -3.20 10.43
N THR A 52 7.80 -3.03 9.76
CA THR A 52 7.15 -4.09 8.97
C THR A 52 6.87 -3.58 7.56
N CYS A 53 7.31 -4.31 6.54
CA CYS A 53 7.04 -4.01 5.15
C CYS A 53 6.19 -5.12 4.52
N ILE A 54 5.21 -4.74 3.71
CA ILE A 54 4.46 -5.64 2.83
C ILE A 54 4.48 -5.06 1.42
N THR A 55 5.13 -5.75 0.50
CA THR A 55 5.11 -5.46 -0.93
C THR A 55 4.13 -6.38 -1.64
N ALA A 56 3.30 -5.82 -2.52
CA ALA A 56 2.33 -6.58 -3.29
C ALA A 56 2.20 -6.08 -4.73
N ARG A 57 1.84 -7.01 -5.61
CA ARG A 57 1.50 -6.72 -7.01
C ARG A 57 -0.01 -6.77 -7.19
N VAL A 58 -0.57 -5.74 -7.81
CA VAL A 58 -2.01 -5.63 -8.11
C VAL A 58 -2.22 -5.27 -9.56
N TYR A 59 -3.31 -5.75 -10.15
CA TYR A 59 -3.61 -5.52 -11.58
C TYR A 59 -5.07 -5.08 -11.75
N PRO A 60 -5.43 -3.86 -11.28
CA PRO A 60 -6.80 -3.36 -11.34
C PRO A 60 -7.29 -3.23 -12.78
N THR A 61 -8.59 -3.38 -12.97
CA THR A 61 -9.26 -3.22 -14.27
C THR A 61 -9.96 -1.87 -14.42
N LEU A 62 -10.28 -1.21 -13.30
CA LEU A 62 -11.01 0.06 -13.25
C LEU A 62 -10.15 1.21 -12.71
N ALA A 63 -9.48 1.00 -11.57
CA ALA A 63 -8.62 2.00 -10.93
C ALA A 63 -7.25 2.09 -11.65
N ILE A 64 -7.23 2.66 -12.85
CA ILE A 64 -6.04 2.81 -13.69
C ILE A 64 -5.84 4.31 -13.98
N LYS A 65 -4.62 4.81 -13.71
CA LYS A 65 -4.24 6.22 -13.92
C LYS A 65 -5.20 7.17 -13.19
N ASP A 66 -5.88 8.06 -13.92
CA ASP A 66 -6.71 9.13 -13.38
C ASP A 66 -7.99 8.62 -12.71
N GLU A 67 -8.40 7.38 -13.01
CA GLU A 67 -9.52 6.68 -12.36
C GLU A 67 -9.13 6.01 -11.03
N ALA A 68 -7.86 6.11 -10.64
CA ALA A 68 -7.40 5.62 -9.35
C ALA A 68 -7.72 6.64 -8.24
N HIS A 69 -8.32 6.17 -7.16
CA HIS A 69 -8.68 6.98 -6.00
C HIS A 69 -8.03 6.44 -4.73
N LEU A 70 -7.70 7.35 -3.80
CA LEU A 70 -7.11 7.02 -2.50
C LEU A 70 -8.12 7.33 -1.39
N PHE A 71 -8.24 6.41 -0.43
CA PHE A 71 -9.16 6.53 0.70
C PHE A 71 -8.45 6.21 2.01
N ALA A 72 -8.80 6.95 3.06
CA ALA A 72 -8.61 6.53 4.45
C ALA A 72 -9.97 6.12 5.01
N PHE A 73 -10.06 4.95 5.64
CA PHE A 73 -11.32 4.40 6.11
C PHE A 73 -11.15 3.69 7.46
N ASN A 74 -12.25 3.59 8.21
CA ASN A 74 -12.33 2.81 9.44
C ASN A 74 -13.57 1.91 9.38
N ASN A 75 -13.36 0.59 9.33
CA ASN A 75 -14.43 -0.41 9.36
C ASN A 75 -14.59 -1.05 10.77
N GLY A 76 -13.97 -0.47 11.80
CA GLY A 76 -14.13 -0.88 13.20
C GLY A 76 -15.41 -0.30 13.83
N THR A 77 -15.77 -0.80 15.01
CA THR A 77 -16.88 -0.27 15.82
C THR A 77 -16.46 0.96 16.63
N GLU A 78 -15.18 1.07 16.96
CA GLU A 78 -14.62 2.18 17.71
C GLU A 78 -14.16 3.30 16.77
N SER A 79 -14.33 4.54 17.22
CA SER A 79 -13.80 5.70 16.49
C SER A 79 -12.28 5.73 16.59
N VAL A 80 -11.62 6.12 15.48
CA VAL A 80 -10.18 6.33 15.43
C VAL A 80 -9.89 7.75 14.94
N LEU A 81 -8.84 8.37 15.48
CA LEU A 81 -8.40 9.70 15.09
C LEU A 81 -7.19 9.58 14.15
N ILE A 82 -7.26 10.22 12.99
CA ILE A 82 -6.10 10.41 12.11
C ILE A 82 -5.40 11.69 12.57
N THR A 83 -4.32 11.55 13.34
CA THR A 83 -3.53 12.67 13.86
C THR A 83 -2.79 13.42 12.74
N LYS A 84 -2.31 12.69 11.72
CA LYS A 84 -1.66 13.25 10.54
C LYS A 84 -1.88 12.36 9.31
N LEU A 85 -2.24 12.98 8.19
CA LEU A 85 -2.26 12.36 6.87
C LEU A 85 -1.55 13.26 5.87
N SER A 86 -0.67 12.69 5.07
CA SER A 86 0.04 13.40 4.02
C SER A 86 0.11 12.54 2.78
N ALA A 87 -0.17 13.13 1.63
CA ALA A 87 -0.16 12.46 0.34
C ALA A 87 0.59 13.34 -0.67
N TRP A 88 1.43 12.70 -1.49
CA TRP A 88 2.23 13.37 -2.49
C TRP A 88 2.08 12.65 -3.84
N SER A 89 1.80 13.41 -4.89
CA SER A 89 1.88 12.88 -6.25
C SER A 89 3.35 12.70 -6.62
N VAL A 90 3.73 11.46 -6.91
CA VAL A 90 5.11 11.11 -7.24
C VAL A 90 5.32 11.24 -8.76
N LYS A 91 6.35 11.99 -9.17
CA LYS A 91 6.71 12.11 -10.59
C LYS A 91 7.44 10.84 -11.05
N LYS A 92 7.27 10.49 -12.32
CA LYS A 92 8.02 9.40 -12.95
C LYS A 92 9.52 9.65 -12.82
N ALA A 93 10.25 8.66 -12.32
CA ALA A 93 11.71 8.71 -12.24
C ALA A 93 12.35 8.57 -13.63
N GLN A 94 13.50 9.23 -13.82
CA GLN A 94 14.39 8.93 -14.93
C GLN A 94 15.28 7.76 -14.51
N ILE A 95 15.09 6.62 -15.16
CA ILE A 95 15.88 5.41 -14.90
C ILE A 95 16.87 5.27 -16.06
N ASN A 96 18.15 5.51 -15.78
CA ASN A 96 19.21 5.28 -16.75
C ASN A 96 19.34 3.77 -16.98
N THR A 97 19.26 3.36 -18.24
CA THR A 97 19.60 2.00 -18.63
C THR A 97 21.00 2.05 -19.22
N GLU A 98 22.01 1.74 -18.42
CA GLU A 98 23.31 1.37 -18.97
C GLU A 98 23.15 -0.03 -19.57
N ILE A 99 23.01 -0.08 -20.89
CA ILE A 99 23.06 -1.34 -21.63
C ILE A 99 24.55 -1.66 -21.78
N PHE A 100 25.09 -2.48 -20.88
CA PHE A 100 26.33 -3.20 -21.16
C PHE A 100 26.00 -4.23 -22.24
N ILE A 101 26.39 -3.92 -23.48
CA ILE A 101 26.43 -4.90 -24.55
C ILE A 101 27.75 -5.65 -24.35
N ASP A 102 27.67 -6.78 -23.65
CA ASP A 102 28.71 -7.82 -23.67
C ASP A 102 28.29 -8.90 -24.68
#